data_AF-A0A849QED8-F1
#
_entry.id   AF-A0A849QED8-F1
#
_cell.length_a   1.000
_cell.length_b   1.000
_cell.length_c   1.000
_cell.angle_alpha   90.00
_cell.angle_beta   90.00
_cell.angle_gamma   90.00
#
_symmetry.space_group_name_H-M   'P 1'
#
loop_
_entity.id
_entity.type
_entity.pdbx_description
1 polymer ?
#
loop_
_entity_poly.entity_id
_entity_poly.type
_entity_poly.pdbx_seq_one_letter_code
_entity_poly.pdbx_strand_id
1 'polypeptide(L)' 'MKQKERIKEALRNLEQDPFQSRSRADIRKLSFPLDPPLFRLRIGNYRAIYFVVKREVKVTEIIHRSKGYNWLG' A
#
# COMPACT_ATOMS: atom_id res chain seq x y z
N MET A 1 -14.84 -11.16 9.20
CA MET A 1 -13.80 -11.52 8.21
C MET A 1 -12.43 -11.54 8.90
N LYS A 2 -11.63 -12.62 8.73
CA LYS A 2 -10.28 -12.70 9.32
C LYS A 2 -9.38 -11.64 8.69
N GLN A 3 -8.53 -10.97 9.47
CA GLN A 3 -7.69 -9.83 9.02
C GLN A 3 -6.91 -10.10 7.73
N LYS A 4 -6.41 -11.33 7.56
CA LYS A 4 -5.68 -11.77 6.35
C LYS A 4 -6.52 -11.66 5.07
N GLU A 5 -7.80 -12.00 5.13
CA GLU A 5 -8.68 -11.92 3.94
C GLU A 5 -8.98 -10.47 3.58
N ARG A 6 -9.18 -9.60 4.57
CA ARG A 6 -9.32 -8.16 4.34
C ARG A 6 -8.11 -7.56 3.63
N ILE A 7 -6.91 -8.01 4.00
CA ILE A 7 -5.67 -7.57 3.37
C ILE A 7 -5.61 -8.05 1.91
N LYS A 8 -5.89 -9.33 1.64
CA LYS A 8 -5.91 -9.86 0.28
C LYS A 8 -6.90 -9.12 -0.62
N GLU A 9 -8.12 -8.89 -0.13
CA GLU A 9 -9.14 -8.16 -0.87
C GLU A 9 -8.72 -6.72 -1.16
N ALA A 10 -8.17 -6.02 -0.17
CA ALA A 10 -7.64 -4.68 -0.38
C ALA A 10 -6.50 -4.65 -1.42
N LEU A 11 -5.59 -5.62 -1.39
CA LEU A 11 -4.50 -5.72 -2.37
C LEU A 11 -5.02 -5.97 -3.79
N ARG A 12 -6.05 -6.80 -3.97
CA ARG A 12 -6.68 -7.02 -5.29
C ARG A 12 -7.23 -5.74 -5.90
N ASN A 13 -7.70 -4.80 -5.07
CA ASN A 13 -8.18 -3.52 -5.59
C ASN A 13 -7.08 -2.77 -6.36
N LEU A 14 -5.79 -2.99 -6.07
CA LEU A 14 -4.67 -2.34 -6.78
C LEU A 14 -4.59 -2.71 -8.26
N GLU A 15 -5.18 -3.83 -8.69
CA GLU A 15 -5.24 -4.24 -10.11
C GLU A 15 -5.96 -3.21 -10.97
N GLN A 16 -6.97 -2.52 -10.43
CA GLN A 16 -7.75 -1.53 -11.16
C GLN A 16 -6.95 -0.24 -11.42
N ASP A 17 -6.30 0.27 -10.36
CA ASP A 17 -5.46 1.47 -10.41
C ASP A 17 -4.59 1.52 -9.13
N PRO A 18 -3.27 1.32 -9.24
CA PRO A 18 -2.37 1.33 -8.10
C PRO A 18 -1.84 2.73 -7.74
N PHE A 19 -2.41 3.80 -8.30
CA PHE A 19 -1.89 5.16 -8.14
C PHE A 19 -2.88 6.11 -7.46
N GLN A 20 -4.16 6.05 -7.82
CA GLN A 20 -5.16 7.03 -7.35
C GLN A 20 -6.09 6.48 -6.26
N SER A 21 -6.38 7.33 -5.29
CA SER A 21 -7.35 7.04 -4.23
C SER A 21 -8.77 6.96 -4.80
N ARG A 22 -9.57 5.99 -4.34
CA ARG A 22 -10.96 5.76 -4.76
C ARG A 22 -11.75 4.97 -3.72
N SER A 23 -13.04 4.76 -4.00
CA SER A 23 -13.86 3.85 -3.22
C SER A 23 -13.18 2.47 -3.13
N ARG A 24 -13.07 1.94 -1.91
CA ARG A 24 -12.40 0.66 -1.55
C ARG A 24 -10.86 0.66 -1.63
N ALA A 25 -10.21 1.75 -2.06
CA ALA A 25 -8.76 1.86 -2.10
C ALA A 25 -8.28 3.28 -1.71
N ASP A 26 -7.94 3.46 -0.43
CA ASP A 26 -7.31 4.69 0.09
C ASP A 26 -5.79 4.61 -0.15
N ILE A 27 -5.38 5.18 -1.29
CA ILE A 27 -3.99 5.18 -1.79
C ILE A 27 -3.39 6.58 -1.64
N ARG A 28 -2.15 6.63 -1.16
CA ARG A 28 -1.37 7.88 -1.11
C ARG A 28 0.07 7.64 -1.55
N LYS A 29 0.58 8.47 -2.47
CA LYS A 29 2.01 8.55 -2.78
C LYS A 29 2.78 9.05 -1.56
N LEU A 30 3.88 8.40 -1.22
CA LEU A 30 4.76 8.83 -0.14
C LEU A 30 5.71 9.92 -0.64
N SER A 31 5.95 10.94 0.19
CA SER A 31 6.76 12.11 -0.15
C SER A 31 8.26 11.84 0.07
N PHE A 32 8.79 10.80 -0.59
CA PHE A 32 10.23 10.49 -0.59
C PHE A 32 10.79 10.59 -2.01
N PRO A 33 12.05 11.06 -2.17
CA PRO A 33 12.72 11.15 -3.46
C PRO A 33 13.24 9.78 -3.89
N LEU A 34 12.34 8.81 -4.06
CA LEU A 34 12.66 7.45 -4.49
C LEU A 34 12.21 7.22 -5.93
N ASP A 35 13.00 6.43 -6.66
CA ASP A 35 12.67 5.93 -7.99
C ASP A 35 12.79 4.39 -8.01
N PRO A 36 11.70 3.64 -8.21
CA PRO A 36 10.33 4.10 -8.38
C PRO A 36 9.72 4.69 -7.09
N PRO A 37 8.72 5.58 -7.20
CA PRO A 37 8.06 6.16 -6.03
C PRO A 37 7.28 5.10 -5.23
N LEU A 38 7.27 5.26 -3.91
CA LEU A 38 6.47 4.44 -3.02
C LEU A 38 5.06 4.99 -2.83
N PHE A 39 4.12 4.08 -2.65
CA PHE A 39 2.72 4.32 -2.35
C PHE A 39 2.32 3.56 -1.09
N ARG A 40 1.24 4.03 -0.47
CA ARG A 40 0.65 3.39 0.70
C ARG A 40 -0.84 3.15 0.46
N LEU A 41 -1.27 1.91 0.65
CA LEU A 41 -2.69 1.54 0.74
C LEU A 41 -3.10 1.39 2.21
N ARG A 42 -4.17 2.08 2.63
CA ARG A 42 -4.74 1.94 3.98
C ARG A 42 -5.70 0.75 4.04
N ILE A 43 -5.47 -0.15 5.00
CA ILE A 43 -6.27 -1.36 5.19
C ILE A 43 -6.70 -1.46 6.66
N GLY A 44 -7.68 -0.67 7.06
CA GLY A 44 -8.09 -0.57 8.47
C GLY A 44 -6.92 -0.14 9.35
N ASN A 45 -6.45 -1.04 10.23
CA ASN A 45 -5.29 -0.82 11.10
C ASN A 45 -3.94 -1.18 10.46
N TYR A 46 -3.91 -1.64 9.21
CA TYR A 46 -2.69 -1.97 8.49
C TYR A 46 -2.43 -0.99 7.35
N ARG A 47 -1.19 -0.94 6.88
CA ARG A 47 -0.75 -0.19 5.72
C ARG A 47 0.11 -1.10 4.87
N ALA A 48 -0.24 -1.24 3.59
CA ALA A 48 0.64 -1.89 2.63
C ALA A 48 1.47 -0.80 1.93
N ILE A 49 2.79 -0.94 1.96
CA ILE A 49 3.73 -0.10 1.23
C ILE A 49 4.12 -0.85 -0.03
N TYR A 50 4.11 -0.16 -1.16
CA TYR A 50 4.38 -0.77 -2.45
C TYR A 50 4.92 0.24 -3.45
N PHE A 51 5.46 -0.28 -4.54
CA PHE A 51 5.77 0.48 -5.75
C PHE A 51 5.27 -0.28 -6.99
N VAL A 52 5.26 0.40 -8.13
CA VAL A 52 4.84 -0.18 -9.40
C VAL A 52 6.03 -0.18 -10.35
N VAL A 53 6.34 -1.33 -10.96
CA VAL A 53 7.34 -1.45 -12.03
C VAL A 53 6.67 -2.06 -13.23
N LYS A 54 6.71 -1.35 -14.38
CA LYS A 54 5.99 -1.73 -15.60
C LYS A 54 4.49 -1.85 -15.33
N ARG A 55 4.00 -3.07 -15.07
CA ARG A 55 2.58 -3.38 -14.77
C ARG A 55 2.42 -4.23 -13.51
N GLU A 56 3.48 -4.34 -12.70
CA GLU A 56 3.49 -5.15 -11.49
C GLU A 56 3.50 -4.28 -10.25
N VAL A 57 2.59 -4.56 -9.33
CA VAL A 57 2.60 -4.00 -7.98
C VAL A 57 3.51 -4.86 -7.11
N LYS A 58 4.55 -4.26 -6.54
CA LYS A 58 5.47 -4.91 -5.60
C LYS A 58 5.24 -4.38 -4.20
N VAL A 59 4.64 -5.20 -3.34
CA VAL A 59 4.44 -4.87 -1.93
C VAL A 59 5.75 -5.12 -1.18
N THR A 60 6.31 -4.07 -0.57
CA THR A 60 7.52 -4.15 0.23
C THR A 60 7.21 -4.59 1.65
N GLU A 61 6.19 -4.01 2.26
CA GLU A 61 5.83 -4.25 3.65
C GLU A 61 4.32 -4.14 3.90
N ILE A 62 3.83 -4.88 4.90
CA ILE A 62 2.50 -4.70 5.48
C ILE A 62 2.66 -4.47 6.97
N ILE A 63 2.48 -3.22 7.39
CA ILE A 63 2.74 -2.79 8.77
C ILE A 63 1.45 -2.45 9.51
N HIS A 64 1.41 -2.74 10.81
CA HIS A 64 0.35 -2.23 11.67
C HIS A 64 0.53 -0.72 11.87
N ARG A 65 -0.55 0.04 12.03
CA ARG A 65 -0.55 1.51 12.14
C ARG A 65 0.27 2.08 13.29
N SER A 66 0.52 1.27 14.33
CA SER A 66 1.36 1.65 15.47
C SER A 66 2.85 1.51 15.18
N LYS A 67 3.21 0.78 14.13
CA LYS A 67 4.56 0.73 13.60
C LYS A 67 4.67 1.90 12.61
N GLY A 68 5.51 2.87 12.96
CA GLY A 68 5.91 3.94 12.04
C GLY A 68 6.79 3.39 10.93
N TYR A 69 7.36 4.29 10.15
CA TYR A 69 8.34 3.93 9.14
C TYR A 69 9.72 3.77 9.79
N ASN A 70 9.94 2.70 10.55
CA ASN A 70 11.20 2.49 11.26
C ASN A 70 12.42 2.33 10.31
N TRP A 71 12.19 2.18 9.00
CA TRP A 71 13.24 2.16 7.96
C TRP A 71 13.45 3.50 7.27
N LEU A 72 12.65 4.53 7.61
CA LEU A 72 12.79 5.90 7.09
C LEU A 72 13.61 6.83 8.00
N GLY A 73 14.24 6.27 9.03
CA GLY A 73 15.11 6.94 9.99
C GLY A 73 15.41 6.02 11.16
#